data_AF-A0A4S2G7Q8-F1
#
_entry.id   AF-A0A4S2G7Q8-F1
#
_cell.length_a   1.000
_cell.length_b   1.000
_cell.length_c   1.000
_cell.angle_alpha   90.00
_cell.angle_beta   90.00
_cell.angle_gamma   90.00
#
_symmetry.space_group_name_H-M   'P 1'
#
loop_
_entity.id
_entity.type
_entity.pdbx_description
1 polymer ?
#
loop_
_entity_poly.entity_id
_entity_poly.type
_entity_poly.pdbx_seq_one_letter_code
_entity_poly.pdbx_strand_id
1 'polypeptide(L)'
;MSLLDHNNEAGFDRYMENKFWFEHSFKSRVVSVLIIDPKNEFPLCDLKFEGISTKYFDLSNITEQDFHLIGKWMTERIIDGGFAYDGLMFDNADCIPTDFEGKEDEYNLEQMIISALKREDDFQILPSAYPCKPIPFDKIMVAVRCKKFPKYLWGKDLQTDIIDMTE
;
A
#
# COMPACT_ATOMS: atom_id res chain seq x y z
N MET A 1 -32.86 17.39 23.59
CA MET A 1 -31.45 17.85 23.71
C MET A 1 -30.61 16.86 22.93
N SER A 2 -30.01 17.29 21.82
CA SER A 2 -29.22 16.43 20.95
C SER A 2 -27.94 16.04 21.67
N LEU A 3 -27.72 14.74 21.86
CA LEU A 3 -26.57 14.14 22.55
C LEU A 3 -25.49 13.71 21.54
N LEU A 4 -25.31 14.49 20.49
CA LEU A 4 -24.17 14.37 19.59
C LEU A 4 -23.21 15.50 19.93
N ASP A 5 -22.13 15.12 20.62
CA ASP A 5 -21.00 15.97 20.90
C ASP A 5 -20.49 16.53 19.56
N HIS A 6 -20.48 17.86 19.37
CA HIS A 6 -20.09 18.46 18.08
C HIS A 6 -18.68 18.02 17.63
N ASN A 7 -17.83 17.60 18.57
CA ASN A 7 -16.51 17.04 18.29
C ASN A 7 -16.58 15.65 17.61
N ASN A 8 -17.62 14.85 17.89
CA ASN A 8 -17.81 13.55 17.26
C ASN A 8 -18.38 13.67 15.83
N GLU A 9 -19.24 14.67 15.58
CA GLU A 9 -19.76 14.94 14.24
C GLU A 9 -18.64 15.41 13.30
N ALA A 10 -17.81 16.37 13.72
CA ALA A 10 -16.68 16.85 12.93
C ALA A 10 -15.62 15.75 12.64
N GLY A 11 -15.38 14.86 13.61
CA GLY A 11 -14.48 13.71 13.42
C GLY A 11 -15.05 12.69 12.43
N PHE A 12 -16.35 12.41 12.50
CA PHE A 12 -17.03 11.51 11.57
C PHE A 12 -17.07 12.07 10.14
N ASP A 13 -17.39 13.36 9.99
CA ASP A 13 -17.43 14.02 8.68
C ASP A 13 -16.06 13.96 8.01
N ARG A 14 -14.98 14.28 8.74
CA ARG A 14 -13.62 14.20 8.21
C ARG A 14 -13.21 12.77 7.85
N TYR A 15 -13.59 11.77 8.66
CA TYR A 15 -13.38 10.37 8.31
C TYR A 15 -14.07 10.02 6.98
N MET A 16 -15.33 10.46 6.81
CA MET A 16 -16.10 10.21 5.60
C MET A 16 -15.54 10.92 4.38
N GLU A 17 -15.05 12.16 4.52
CA GLU A 17 -14.35 12.89 3.46
C GLU A 17 -13.08 12.16 3.01
N ASN A 18 -12.22 11.77 3.95
CA ASN A 18 -11.00 11.02 3.66
C ASN A 18 -11.30 9.67 3.01
N LYS A 19 -12.34 8.98 3.49
CA LYS A 19 -12.81 7.72 2.88
C LYS A 19 -13.26 7.92 1.44
N PHE A 20 -14.04 8.97 1.17
CA PHE A 20 -14.54 9.25 -0.17
C PHE A 20 -13.40 9.60 -1.13
N TRP A 21 -12.43 10.39 -0.65
CA TRP A 21 -11.24 10.72 -1.43
C TRP A 21 -10.39 9.48 -1.71
N PHE A 22 -10.15 8.65 -0.70
CA PHE A 22 -9.46 7.36 -0.88
C PHE A 22 -10.16 6.48 -1.92
N GLU A 23 -11.48 6.31 -1.80
CA GLU A 23 -12.26 5.52 -2.75
C GLU A 23 -12.16 6.05 -4.17
N HIS A 24 -12.23 7.36 -4.35
CA HIS A 24 -12.11 8.00 -5.65
C HIS A 24 -10.74 7.75 -6.28
N SER A 25 -9.66 8.04 -5.52
CA SER A 25 -8.29 7.90 -5.99
C SER A 25 -7.90 6.45 -6.25
N PHE A 26 -8.19 5.55 -5.31
CA PHE A 26 -7.85 4.13 -5.42
C PHE A 26 -8.57 3.47 -6.60
N LYS A 27 -9.87 3.74 -6.79
CA LYS A 27 -10.67 3.14 -7.88
C LYS A 27 -10.29 3.66 -9.27
N SER A 28 -9.60 4.81 -9.37
CA SER A 28 -9.20 5.38 -10.66
C SER A 28 -8.17 4.51 -11.40
N ARG A 29 -7.41 3.67 -10.68
CA ARG A 29 -6.24 2.92 -11.19
C ARG A 29 -5.13 3.79 -11.80
N VAL A 30 -5.26 5.12 -11.81
CA VAL A 30 -4.30 6.05 -12.42
C VAL A 30 -3.19 6.44 -11.45
N VAL A 31 -3.49 6.42 -10.15
CA VAL A 31 -2.58 6.81 -9.06
C VAL A 31 -2.57 5.75 -7.96
N SER A 32 -1.43 5.63 -7.30
CA SER A 32 -1.35 4.92 -6.01
C SER A 32 -1.85 5.85 -4.89
N VAL A 33 -2.24 5.30 -3.74
CA VAL A 33 -2.63 6.11 -2.58
C VAL A 33 -1.73 5.80 -1.39
N LEU A 34 -1.18 6.84 -0.76
CA LEU A 34 -0.44 6.77 0.49
C LEU A 34 -1.26 7.42 1.60
N ILE A 35 -1.56 6.67 2.66
CA ILE A 35 -2.33 7.13 3.81
C ILE A 35 -1.42 7.24 5.01
N ILE A 36 -1.36 8.43 5.62
CA ILE A 36 -0.65 8.70 6.87
C ILE A 36 -1.71 8.77 7.97
N ASP A 37 -1.86 7.69 8.72
CA ASP A 37 -2.91 7.53 9.73
C ASP A 37 -2.29 7.20 11.11
N PRO A 38 -1.84 8.24 11.85
CA PRO A 38 -1.17 8.05 13.14
C PRO A 38 -2.09 7.53 14.25
N LYS A 39 -3.41 7.77 14.14
CA LYS A 39 -4.42 7.38 15.15
C LYS A 39 -5.02 6.00 14.88
N ASN A 40 -4.68 5.37 13.75
CA ASN A 40 -5.21 4.07 13.35
C ASN A 40 -6.74 4.09 13.14
N GLU A 41 -7.23 5.19 12.59
CA GLU A 41 -8.64 5.41 12.30
C GLU A 41 -9.05 4.84 10.93
N PHE A 42 -8.08 4.54 10.06
CA PHE A 42 -8.30 4.08 8.69
C PHE A 42 -7.48 2.81 8.36
N PRO A 43 -7.68 1.70 9.10
CA PRO A 43 -6.98 0.45 8.81
C PRO A 43 -7.42 -0.12 7.46
N LEU A 44 -6.46 -0.59 6.64
CA LEU A 44 -6.77 -1.08 5.30
C LEU A 44 -7.50 -2.44 5.33
N CYS A 45 -7.32 -3.24 6.39
CA CYS A 45 -7.90 -4.58 6.50
C CYS A 45 -9.44 -4.59 6.53
N ASP A 46 -10.05 -3.49 6.97
CA ASP A 46 -11.51 -3.36 7.08
C ASP A 46 -12.17 -2.81 5.81
N LEU A 47 -11.38 -2.34 4.84
CA LEU A 47 -11.87 -1.70 3.64
C LEU A 47 -12.28 -2.74 2.59
N LYS A 48 -13.55 -2.70 2.22
CA LYS A 48 -14.13 -3.56 1.17
C LYS A 48 -14.77 -2.69 0.10
N PHE A 49 -14.58 -3.10 -1.14
CA PHE A 49 -15.08 -2.40 -2.30
C PHE A 49 -15.93 -3.32 -3.14
N GLU A 50 -17.13 -2.88 -3.47
CA GLU A 50 -18.00 -3.62 -4.37
C GLU A 50 -17.36 -3.75 -5.75
N GLY A 51 -17.30 -4.98 -6.27
CA GLY A 51 -16.75 -5.28 -7.60
C GLY A 51 -15.22 -5.16 -7.72
N ILE A 52 -14.49 -4.95 -6.62
CA ILE A 52 -13.03 -4.81 -6.61
C ILE A 52 -12.45 -5.82 -5.63
N SER A 53 -11.68 -6.76 -6.17
CA SER A 53 -10.95 -7.73 -5.39
C SER A 53 -9.62 -7.15 -4.92
N THR A 54 -9.36 -7.12 -3.61
CA THR A 54 -8.09 -6.62 -3.06
C THR A 54 -7.35 -7.69 -2.29
N LYS A 55 -6.01 -7.64 -2.34
CA LYS A 55 -5.13 -8.42 -1.48
C LYS A 55 -4.50 -7.51 -0.44
N TYR A 56 -4.74 -7.84 0.83
CA TYR A 56 -4.16 -7.16 1.99
C TYR A 56 -2.86 -7.83 2.46
N PHE A 57 -1.89 -7.01 2.83
CA PHE A 57 -0.62 -7.37 3.47
C PHE A 57 -0.39 -6.49 4.69
N ASP A 58 -0.19 -7.12 5.84
CA ASP A 58 0.24 -6.45 7.07
C ASP A 58 1.76 -6.49 7.19
N LEU A 59 2.40 -5.32 7.22
CA LEU A 59 3.86 -5.21 7.30
C LEU A 59 4.38 -4.98 8.72
N SER A 60 3.53 -5.09 9.76
CA SER A 60 3.91 -4.70 11.12
C SER A 60 4.96 -5.60 11.78
N ASN A 61 5.03 -6.89 11.40
CA ASN A 61 5.88 -7.91 12.02
C ASN A 61 6.45 -8.89 10.99
N ILE A 62 6.83 -8.38 9.82
CA ILE A 62 7.34 -9.20 8.72
C ILE A 62 8.77 -9.66 8.96
N THR A 63 9.07 -10.87 8.51
CA THR A 63 10.42 -11.41 8.40
C THR A 63 10.91 -11.39 6.94
N GLU A 64 12.20 -11.68 6.73
CA GLU A 64 12.78 -11.86 5.39
C GLU A 64 12.05 -12.96 4.61
N GLN A 65 11.67 -14.04 5.29
CA GLN A 65 10.91 -15.13 4.70
C GLN A 65 9.52 -14.67 4.25
N ASP A 66 8.84 -13.82 5.02
CA ASP A 66 7.53 -13.27 4.64
C ASP A 66 7.65 -12.40 3.39
N PHE A 67 8.71 -11.59 3.28
CA PHE A 67 8.97 -10.79 2.09
C PHE A 67 9.11 -11.67 0.84
N HIS A 68 9.92 -12.73 0.90
CA HIS A 68 10.03 -13.66 -0.23
C HIS A 68 8.71 -14.32 -0.59
N LEU A 69 7.87 -14.64 0.40
CA LEU A 69 6.54 -15.21 0.16
C LEU A 69 5.58 -14.20 -0.47
N ILE A 70 5.61 -12.94 -0.06
CA ILE A 70 4.84 -11.84 -0.66
C ILE A 70 5.26 -11.65 -2.12
N GLY A 71 6.57 -11.56 -2.37
CA GLY A 71 7.11 -11.38 -3.70
C GLY A 71 6.79 -12.54 -4.64
N LYS A 72 7.02 -13.77 -4.19
CA LYS A 72 6.61 -14.98 -4.91
C LYS A 72 5.11 -14.98 -5.20
N TRP A 73 4.29 -14.64 -4.20
CA TRP A 73 2.84 -14.59 -4.36
C TRP A 73 2.42 -13.60 -5.45
N MET A 74 3.02 -12.41 -5.48
CA MET A 74 2.72 -11.38 -6.48
C MET A 74 3.16 -11.81 -7.88
N THR A 75 4.42 -12.21 -8.03
CA THR A 75 4.99 -12.62 -9.32
C THR A 75 4.25 -13.82 -9.92
N GLU A 76 3.77 -14.77 -9.10
CA GLU A 76 3.04 -15.95 -9.59
C GLU A 76 1.56 -15.66 -9.93
N ARG A 77 0.94 -14.63 -9.35
CA ARG A 77 -0.52 -14.39 -9.45
C ARG A 77 -0.89 -13.10 -10.18
N ILE A 78 0.09 -12.25 -10.49
CA ILE A 78 -0.09 -11.04 -11.29
C ILE A 78 0.43 -11.34 -12.69
N ILE A 79 -0.44 -11.87 -13.54
CA ILE A 79 -0.14 -12.20 -14.94
C ILE A 79 -0.78 -11.15 -15.85
N ASP A 80 0.01 -10.64 -16.79
CA ASP A 80 -0.38 -9.66 -17.81
C ASP A 80 -1.76 -9.99 -18.43
N GLY A 81 -2.77 -9.19 -18.07
CA GLY A 81 -4.15 -9.30 -18.58
C GLY A 81 -5.16 -10.04 -17.69
N GLY A 82 -4.76 -10.66 -16.58
CA GLY A 82 -5.66 -11.35 -15.66
C GLY A 82 -5.13 -11.31 -14.24
N PHE A 83 -5.45 -10.25 -13.51
CA PHE A 83 -5.11 -10.18 -12.11
C PHE A 83 -6.01 -11.11 -11.30
N ALA A 84 -5.45 -11.93 -10.41
CA ALA A 84 -6.25 -12.59 -9.39
C ALA A 84 -6.93 -11.57 -8.45
N TYR A 85 -6.38 -10.35 -8.36
CA TYR A 85 -6.86 -9.24 -7.55
C TYR A 85 -6.73 -7.91 -8.28
N ASP A 86 -7.77 -7.10 -8.27
CA ASP A 86 -7.78 -5.76 -8.86
C ASP A 86 -6.90 -4.74 -8.11
N GLY A 87 -6.58 -5.01 -6.84
CA GLY A 87 -5.79 -4.10 -6.00
C GLY A 87 -4.93 -4.76 -4.92
N LEU A 88 -3.88 -4.06 -4.50
CA LEU A 88 -2.98 -4.42 -3.41
C LEU A 88 -3.07 -3.36 -2.30
N MET A 89 -3.11 -3.83 -1.05
CA MET A 89 -3.17 -3.00 0.14
C MET A 89 -2.01 -3.37 1.07
N PHE A 90 -1.13 -2.41 1.34
CA PHE A 90 0.02 -2.55 2.21
C PHE A 90 -0.18 -1.70 3.46
N ASP A 91 -0.35 -2.33 4.61
CA ASP A 91 -0.54 -1.64 5.89
C ASP A 91 0.75 -1.66 6.73
N ASN A 92 0.89 -0.72 7.65
CA ASN A 92 2.05 -0.56 8.53
C ASN A 92 3.40 -0.46 7.78
N ALA A 93 3.43 0.27 6.67
CA ALA A 93 4.64 0.44 5.85
C ALA A 93 5.79 1.15 6.58
N ASP A 94 5.53 1.84 7.69
CA ASP A 94 6.55 2.44 8.56
C ASP A 94 7.18 1.46 9.55
N CYS A 95 6.73 0.21 9.59
CA CYS A 95 7.25 -0.85 10.45
C CYS A 95 8.22 -1.81 9.74
N ILE A 96 8.53 -1.56 8.46
CA ILE A 96 9.48 -2.39 7.70
C ILE A 96 10.85 -2.34 8.40
N PRO A 97 11.42 -3.49 8.79
CA PRO A 97 12.74 -3.54 9.40
C PRO A 97 13.81 -2.93 8.48
N THR A 98 14.58 -1.97 9.00
CA THR A 98 15.66 -1.29 8.25
C THR A 98 16.98 -2.06 8.29
N ASP A 99 17.04 -3.13 9.10
CA ASP A 99 18.20 -3.92 9.47
C ASP A 99 18.24 -5.29 8.77
N PHE A 100 17.57 -5.43 7.62
CA PHE A 100 17.86 -6.53 6.69
C PHE A 100 19.29 -6.33 6.16
N GLU A 101 20.27 -6.77 6.95
CA GLU A 101 21.69 -6.67 6.66
C GLU A 101 22.02 -7.43 5.36
N GLY A 102 22.45 -6.67 4.36
CA GLY A 102 23.37 -7.16 3.35
C GLY A 102 22.77 -8.07 2.27
N LYS A 103 22.27 -7.45 1.21
CA LYS A 103 22.70 -7.79 -0.16
C LYS A 103 22.28 -6.63 -1.08
N GLU A 104 23.28 -5.91 -1.59
CA GLU A 104 23.11 -4.78 -2.52
C GLU A 104 22.35 -5.16 -3.81
N ASP A 105 22.09 -6.44 -4.03
CA ASP A 105 21.45 -6.99 -5.24
C ASP A 105 20.03 -7.57 -5.00
N GLU A 106 19.48 -7.53 -3.79
CA GLU A 106 18.13 -8.02 -3.51
C GLU A 106 17.15 -6.86 -3.37
N TYR A 107 16.28 -6.70 -4.37
CA TYR A 107 15.08 -5.85 -4.31
C TYR A 107 14.34 -6.14 -3.00
N ASN A 108 14.44 -5.22 -2.03
CA ASN A 108 13.84 -5.38 -0.71
C ASN A 108 12.42 -4.80 -0.66
N LEU A 109 11.72 -5.01 0.45
CA LEU A 109 10.34 -4.55 0.61
C LEU A 109 10.20 -3.02 0.50
N GLU A 110 11.18 -2.25 0.98
CA GLU A 110 11.15 -0.78 0.83
C GLU A 110 11.15 -0.37 -0.65
N GLN A 111 11.98 -1.00 -1.49
CA GLN A 111 12.00 -0.76 -2.93
C GLN A 111 10.67 -1.16 -3.58
N MET A 112 10.06 -2.28 -3.17
CA MET A 112 8.74 -2.67 -3.67
C MET A 112 7.68 -1.59 -3.38
N ILE A 113 7.66 -1.05 -2.16
CA ILE A 113 6.73 0.03 -1.79
C ILE A 113 7.04 1.31 -2.59
N ILE A 114 8.32 1.65 -2.76
CA ILE A 114 8.73 2.79 -3.60
C ILE A 114 8.20 2.61 -5.03
N SER A 115 8.48 1.48 -5.68
CA SER A 115 8.04 1.20 -7.04
C SER A 115 6.52 1.16 -7.17
N ALA A 116 5.81 0.66 -6.16
CA ALA A 116 4.35 0.69 -6.12
C ALA A 116 3.79 2.13 -6.03
N LEU A 117 4.42 3.00 -5.25
CA LEU A 117 4.04 4.42 -5.13
C LEU A 117 4.51 5.29 -6.30
N LYS A 118 5.57 4.88 -7.01
CA LYS A 118 6.08 5.53 -8.23
C LYS A 118 5.43 5.00 -9.50
N ARG A 119 4.68 3.91 -9.41
CA ARG A 119 4.04 3.21 -10.54
C ARG A 119 5.05 2.77 -11.58
N GLU A 120 6.11 2.10 -11.13
CA GLU A 120 7.13 1.55 -12.03
C GLU A 120 6.66 0.22 -12.64
N ASP A 121 6.60 0.16 -13.97
CA ASP A 121 6.13 -1.00 -14.73
C ASP A 121 7.10 -2.20 -14.65
N ASP A 122 8.39 -1.92 -14.51
CA ASP A 122 9.47 -2.91 -14.65
C ASP A 122 9.96 -3.49 -13.31
N PHE A 123 9.25 -3.25 -12.21
CA PHE A 123 9.67 -3.76 -10.91
C PHE A 123 9.52 -5.27 -10.83
N GLN A 124 10.65 -5.98 -10.77
CA GLN A 124 10.70 -7.43 -10.60
C GLN A 124 11.20 -7.74 -9.20
N ILE A 125 10.33 -8.38 -8.40
CA ILE A 125 10.84 -9.10 -7.24
C ILE A 125 11.49 -10.37 -7.78
N LEU A 126 12.76 -10.58 -7.46
CA LEU A 126 13.49 -11.82 -7.78
C LEU A 126 13.14 -12.89 -6.73
N PRO A 127 12.19 -13.83 -6.96
CA PRO A 127 12.21 -15.08 -6.23
C PRO A 127 13.39 -15.92 -6.72
N SER A 128 13.83 -16.85 -5.87
CA SER A 128 14.88 -17.84 -6.13
C SER A 128 14.56 -18.82 -7.27
N ALA A 129 13.43 -18.68 -7.98
CA ALA A 129 13.00 -19.56 -9.06
C ALA A 129 12.66 -18.76 -10.32
N TYR A 130 13.43 -19.00 -11.39
CA TYR A 130 13.31 -18.42 -12.73
C TYR A 130 12.14 -19.02 -13.54
N PRO A 131 11.53 -18.28 -14.52
CA PRO A 131 11.62 -16.84 -14.80
C PRO A 131 10.46 -16.04 -14.20
N CYS A 132 10.75 -14.79 -13.83
CA CYS A 132 9.83 -13.88 -13.15
C CYS A 132 9.38 -12.77 -14.09
N LYS A 133 8.10 -12.41 -14.04
CA LYS A 133 7.57 -11.27 -14.79
C LYS A 133 7.55 -10.03 -13.89
N PRO A 134 7.72 -8.82 -14.46
CA PRO A 134 7.50 -7.57 -13.73
C PRO A 134 6.10 -7.50 -13.13
N ILE A 135 5.99 -6.79 -12.01
CA ILE A 135 4.71 -6.41 -11.42
C ILE A 135 4.26 -5.08 -12.07
N PRO A 136 3.17 -5.06 -12.85
CA PRO A 136 2.69 -3.85 -13.52
C PRO A 136 1.92 -2.96 -12.54
N PHE A 137 2.64 -2.25 -11.67
CA PHE A 137 2.04 -1.35 -10.68
C PHE A 137 1.24 -0.21 -11.32
N ASP A 138 1.53 0.13 -12.58
CA ASP A 138 0.81 1.07 -13.42
C ASP A 138 -0.60 0.60 -13.86
N LYS A 139 -0.94 -0.67 -13.65
CA LYS A 139 -2.23 -1.26 -14.06
C LYS A 139 -3.08 -1.78 -12.90
N ILE A 140 -2.54 -1.77 -11.69
CA ILE A 140 -3.21 -2.26 -10.48
C ILE A 140 -3.50 -1.13 -9.50
N MET A 141 -4.56 -1.27 -8.69
CA MET A 141 -4.84 -0.33 -7.62
C MET A 141 -3.88 -0.59 -6.46
N VAL A 142 -3.23 0.45 -5.94
CA VAL A 142 -2.28 0.32 -4.84
C VAL A 142 -2.66 1.27 -3.73
N ALA A 143 -2.80 0.76 -2.52
CA ALA A 143 -2.94 1.53 -1.30
C ALA A 143 -1.81 1.14 -0.36
N VAL A 144 -1.11 2.14 0.16
CA VAL A 144 -0.09 2.00 1.20
C VAL A 144 -0.52 2.84 2.38
N ARG A 145 -0.50 2.27 3.58
CA ARG A 145 -0.83 2.99 4.81
C ARG A 145 0.28 2.85 5.83
N CYS A 146 0.55 3.93 6.54
CA CYS A 146 1.56 4.04 7.58
C CYS A 146 1.05 4.90 8.73
N LYS A 147 1.59 4.70 9.94
CA LYS A 147 1.29 5.58 11.08
C LYS A 147 2.13 6.85 11.07
N LYS A 148 3.34 6.75 10.52
CA LYS A 148 4.27 7.87 10.33
C LYS A 148 4.85 7.79 8.92
N PHE A 149 5.17 8.93 8.33
CA PHE A 149 5.80 8.93 7.00
C PHE A 149 7.15 8.16 7.04
N PRO A 150 7.30 7.06 6.27
CA PRO A 150 8.51 6.24 6.30
C PRO A 150 9.74 7.00 5.79
N LYS A 151 10.89 6.83 6.45
CA LYS A 151 12.14 7.52 6.09
C LYS A 151 12.64 7.17 4.69
N TYR A 152 12.46 5.92 4.24
CA TYR A 152 12.91 5.47 2.92
C TYR A 152 12.16 6.14 1.75
N LEU A 153 11.02 6.79 2.03
CA LEU A 153 10.27 7.59 1.05
C LEU A 153 10.73 9.05 1.00
N TRP A 154 11.58 9.53 1.91
CA TRP A 154 12.03 10.92 1.92
C TRP A 154 12.84 11.27 0.67
N GLY A 155 12.50 12.40 0.03
CA GLY A 155 13.17 12.88 -1.17
C GLY A 155 12.91 12.05 -2.42
N LYS A 156 11.97 11.10 -2.38
CA LYS A 156 11.52 10.35 -3.56
C LYS A 156 10.43 11.13 -4.29
N ASP A 157 10.52 11.16 -5.61
CA ASP A 157 9.46 11.68 -6.48
C ASP A 157 8.39 10.60 -6.65
N LEU A 158 7.32 10.69 -5.85
CA LEU A 158 6.24 9.70 -5.79
C LEU A 158 5.11 10.09 -6.74
N GLN A 159 4.50 9.10 -7.40
CA GLN A 159 3.32 9.28 -8.25
C GLN A 159 2.07 8.75 -7.54
N THR A 160 1.75 9.36 -6.40
CA THR A 160 0.71 8.92 -5.47
C THR A 160 -0.13 10.10 -4.98
N ASP A 161 -1.40 9.85 -4.72
CA ASP A 161 -2.20 10.73 -3.86
C ASP A 161 -1.82 10.48 -2.40
N ILE A 162 -1.73 11.54 -1.60
CA ILE A 162 -1.39 11.46 -0.18
C ILE A 162 -2.60 11.93 0.64
N ILE A 163 -3.09 11.06 1.51
CA ILE A 163 -4.14 11.35 2.48
C ILE A 163 -3.49 11.45 3.86
N ASP A 164 -3.39 12.66 4.40
CA ASP A 164 -2.79 12.91 5.70
C ASP A 164 -3.87 13.08 6.78
N MET A 165 -3.84 12.20 7.78
CA MET A 165 -4.78 12.17 8.91
C MET A 165 -4.13 12.60 10.22
N THR A 166 -3.04 13.36 10.18
CA THR A 166 -2.31 13.79 11.39
C THR A 166 -3.07 14.74 12.31
N GLU A 167 -3.99 15.54 11.79
CA GLU A 167 -4.80 16.48 12.60
C GLU A 167 -5.83 15.76 13.49
#